data_AF-A0A8J6LXZ2-F1
#
_entry.id   AF-A0A8J6LXZ2-F1
#
_cell.length_a   1.000
_cell.length_b   1.000
_cell.length_c   1.000
_cell.angle_alpha   90.00
_cell.angle_beta   90.00
_cell.angle_gamma   90.00
#
_symmetry.space_group_name_H-M   'P 1'
#
loop_
_entity.id
_entity.type
_entity.pdbx_description
1 polymer ?
#
loop_
_entity_poly.entity_id
_entity_poly.type
_entity_poly.pdbx_seq_one_letter_code
_entity_poly.pdbx_strand_id
1 'polypeptide(L)' 'MNNYDEQFEQLETKIAFQEHTIELLNEALTSQQQQLEKAQYQIAYLLDKVKSMQGSNLASDTQETPPPHY' A
#
# COMPACT_ATOMS: atom_id res chain seq x y z
N MET A 1 -15.99 10.56 49.94
CA MET A 1 -16.16 10.65 48.48
C MET A 1 -17.53 10.06 48.15
N ASN A 2 -18.34 10.71 47.31
CA ASN A 2 -19.60 10.11 46.87
C ASN A 2 -19.27 8.99 45.86
N ASN A 3 -19.97 7.85 45.94
CA ASN A 3 -19.80 6.71 45.03
C ASN A 3 -19.90 7.11 43.54
N TYR A 4 -20.68 8.15 43.24
CA TYR A 4 -20.78 8.73 41.90
C TYR A 4 -19.49 9.37 41.40
N ASP A 5 -18.71 10.02 42.28
CA ASP A 5 -17.45 10.67 41.91
C ASP A 5 -16.40 9.61 41.53
N GLU A 6 -16.35 8.50 42.28
CA GLU A 6 -15.44 7.38 42.01
C GLU A 6 -15.79 6.67 40.69
N GLN A 7 -17.08 6.48 40.39
CA GLN A 7 -17.52 5.92 39.11
C GLN A 7 -17.19 6.85 37.94
N PHE A 8 -17.30 8.16 38.14
CA PHE A 8 -16.99 9.15 37.12
C PHE A 8 -15.50 9.14 36.80
N GLU A 9 -14.62 9.16 37.81
CA GLU A 9 -13.17 9.09 37.63
C GLU A 9 -12.73 7.80 36.90
N GLN A 10 -13.36 6.67 37.22
CA GLN A 10 -13.12 5.41 36.51
C GLN A 10 -13.54 5.48 35.03
N LEU A 11 -14.65 6.15 34.72
CA LEU A 11 -15.10 6.33 33.34
C LEU A 11 -14.16 7.26 32.57
N GLU A 12 -13.73 8.37 33.15
CA GLU A 12 -12.75 9.27 32.54
C GLU A 12 -11.43 8.55 32.24
N THR A 13 -10.94 7.76 33.20
CA THR A 13 -9.74 6.93 33.01
C THR A 13 -9.92 5.96 31.84
N LYS A 14 -11.07 5.26 31.77
CA LYS A 14 -11.36 4.34 30.66
C LYS A 14 -11.47 5.04 29.31
N ILE A 15 -12.04 6.24 29.27
CA ILE A 15 -12.16 7.03 28.05
C ILE A 15 -10.77 7.44 27.57
N ALA A 16 -9.91 7.97 28.46
CA ALA A 16 -8.54 8.34 28.10
C ALA A 16 -7.74 7.17 27.52
N PHE A 17 -7.88 5.96 28.09
CA PHE A 17 -7.27 4.76 27.53
C PHE A 17 -7.83 4.39 26.14
N GLN A 18 -9.14 4.54 25.93
CA GLN A 18 -9.77 4.28 24.64
C GLN A 18 -9.34 5.28 23.57
N GLU A 19 -9.28 6.57 23.90
CA GLU A 19 -8.79 7.63 23.00
C GLU A 19 -7.36 7.33 22.57
N HIS A 20 -6.47 7.04 23.53
CA HIS A 20 -5.10 6.66 23.22
C HIS A 20 -5.01 5.40 22.35
N THR A 21 -5.86 4.40 22.61
CA THR A 21 -5.91 3.18 21.80
C THR A 21 -6.35 3.49 20.37
N ILE A 22 -7.34 4.37 20.18
CA ILE A 22 -7.82 4.78 18.85
C ILE A 22 -6.71 5.48 18.06
N GLU A 23 -5.93 6.36 18.70
CA GLU A 23 -4.79 7.03 18.08
C GLU A 23 -3.74 6.03 17.58
N LEU A 24 -3.34 5.09 18.44
CA LEU A 24 -2.39 4.04 18.07
C LEU A 24 -2.89 3.15 16.91
N LEU A 25 -4.18 2.80 16.91
CA LEU A 25 -4.79 2.04 15.83
C LEU A 25 -4.81 2.82 14.52
N ASN A 26 -5.08 4.13 14.57
CA ASN A 26 -5.07 4.99 13.39
C ASN A 26 -3.67 5.14 12.79
N GLU A 27 -2.65 5.30 13.63
CA GLU A 27 -1.24 5.32 13.18
C GLU A 27 -0.84 4.01 12.51
N ALA A 28 -1.18 2.87 13.14
CA ALA A 28 -0.89 1.54 12.60
C ALA A 28 -1.60 1.31 11.25
N LEU A 29 -2.88 1.70 11.15
CA LEU A 29 -3.66 1.57 9.92
C LEU A 29 -3.09 2.44 8.79
N THR A 30 -2.73 3.68 9.10
CA THR A 30 -2.13 4.60 8.12
C THR A 30 -0.79 4.08 7.61
N SER A 31 0.06 3.55 8.50
CA SER A 31 1.33 2.92 8.12
C SER A 31 1.11 1.69 7.23
N GLN A 32 0.12 0.86 7.54
CA GLN A 32 -0.23 -0.30 6.72
C GLN A 32 -0.73 0.13 5.33
N GLN A 33 -1.57 1.15 5.25
CA GLN A 33 -2.08 1.68 3.98
C GLN A 33 -0.93 2.16 3.07
N GLN A 34 0.04 2.89 3.62
CA GLN A 34 1.23 3.32 2.86
C GLN A 34 2.05 2.15 2.33
N GLN A 35 2.21 1.08 3.13
CA GLN A 35 2.92 -0.13 2.70
C GLN A 35 2.17 -0.84 1.57
N LEU A 36 0.84 -0.92 1.65
CA LEU A 36 0.00 -1.50 0.60
C LEU A 36 0.09 -0.71 -0.71
N GLU A 37 0.02 0.62 -0.65
CA GLU A 37 0.16 1.48 -1.83
C GLU A 37 1.51 1.28 -2.51
N LYS A 38 2.60 1.23 -1.72
CA LYS A 38 3.94 0.95 -2.23
C LYS A 38 4.01 -0.42 -2.91
N ALA A 39 3.44 -1.46 -2.30
CA ALA A 39 3.42 -2.79 -2.87
C ALA A 39 2.61 -2.84 -4.19
N GLN A 40 1.44 -2.20 -4.22
CA GLN A 40 0.62 -2.10 -5.44
C GLN A 40 1.37 -1.39 -6.56
N TYR A 41 2.06 -0.28 -6.26
CA TYR A 41 2.88 0.42 -7.24
C TYR A 41 4.00 -0.46 -7.81
N GLN A 42 4.71 -1.19 -6.94
CA GLN A 42 5.77 -2.11 -7.36
C GLN A 42 5.23 -3.24 -8.24
N ILE A 43 4.08 -3.82 -7.90
CA ILE A 43 3.42 -4.85 -8.71
C ILE A 43 3.05 -4.30 -10.09
N ALA A 44 2.43 -3.11 -10.15
CA ALA A 44 2.07 -2.47 -11.41
C ALA A 44 3.31 -2.22 -12.30
N TYR A 45 4.39 -1.73 -11.71
CA TYR A 45 5.66 -1.53 -12.41
C TYR A 45 6.25 -2.83 -12.96
N LEU A 46 6.25 -3.90 -12.17
CA LEU A 46 6.72 -5.22 -12.62
C LEU A 46 5.88 -5.76 -13.77
N LEU A 47 4.55 -5.62 -13.70
CA LEU A 47 3.65 -6.02 -14.78
C LEU A 47 3.95 -5.27 -16.09
N ASP A 48 4.20 -3.96 -16.02
CA ASP A 48 4.58 -3.16 -17.19
C ASP A 48 5.91 -3.64 -17.79
N LYS A 49 6.91 -3.90 -16.94
CA LYS A 49 8.21 -4.44 -17.40
C LYS A 49 8.06 -5.80 -18.07
N VAL A 50 7.30 -6.72 -17.50
CA VAL A 50 7.06 -8.05 -18.11
C VAL A 50 6.39 -7.91 -19.48
N LYS A 51 5.37 -7.04 -19.61
CA LYS A 51 4.71 -6.78 -20.90
C LYS A 51 5.69 -6.21 -21.94
N SER A 52 6.52 -5.25 -21.55
CA SER A 52 7.52 -4.66 -22.45
C SER A 52 8.52 -5.70 -22.97
N MET A 53 8.92 -6.68 -22.16
CA MET A 53 9.83 -7.74 -22.56
C MET A 53 9.19 -8.71 -23.56
N GLN A 54 7.90 -9.01 -23.42
CA GLN A 54 7.17 -9.87 -24.37
C GLN A 54 6.99 -9.21 -25.74
N GLY A 55 6.79 -7.89 -25.78
CA GLY A 55 6.67 -7.14 -27.04
C GLY A 55 7.97 -7.10 -27.86
N SER A 56 9.13 -7.06 -27.19
CA SER A 56 10.44 -7.02 -27.87
C SER A 56 10.79 -8.32 -28.60
N ASN A 57 10.33 -9.48 -28.13
CA ASN A 57 10.60 -10.77 -28.77
C ASN A 57 9.74 -11.03 -30.02
N LEU A 58 8.61 -10.34 -30.21
CA LEU A 58 7.75 -10.52 -31.40
C LEU A 58 8.12 -9.58 -32.56
N ALA A 59 8.77 -8.45 -32.28
CA ALA A 59 9.17 -7.47 -33.30
C ALA A 59 10.50 -7.82 -34.00
N SER A 60 11.32 -8.71 -33.41
CA SER A 60 12.67 -8.99 -33.94
C SER A 60 12.70 -10.00 -35.10
N ASP A 61 11.67 -10.84 -35.28
CA ASP A 61 11.67 -11.89 -36.32
C ASP A 61 11.01 -11.47 -37.65
N THR A 62 10.45 -10.25 -37.75
CA THR A 62 9.68 -9.82 -38.93
C THR A 62 10.26 -8.64 -39.71
N GLN A 63 11.42 -8.12 -39.32
CA GLN A 63 12.11 -7.01 -40.00
C GLN A 63 13.55 -7.35 -40.40
N GLU A 64 13.75 -8.45 -41.12
CA GLU A 64 14.86 -8.51 -42.08
C GLU A 64 14.30 -8.33 -43.49
N THR A 65 14.16 -7.07 -43.93
CA THR A 65 13.97 -6.79 -45.36
C THR A 65 15.24 -7.21 -46.10
N PRO A 66 15.13 -8.06 -47.15
CA PRO A 66 16.31 -8.58 -47.85
C PRO A 66 17.15 -7.44 -48.44
N PRO A 67 18.50 -7.58 -48.44
CA PRO A 67 19.39 -6.51 -48.85
C PRO A 67 19.20 -6.14 -50.32
N PRO A 68 19.35 -4.85 -50.69
CA PRO A 68 19.28 -4.42 -52.07
C PRO A 68 20.45 -5.00 -52.85
N HIS A 69 20.15 -5.86 -53.84
CA HIS A 69 21.12 -6.32 -54.82
C HIS A 69 21.33 -5.21 -55.86
N TYR A 70 22.57 -4.72 -55.97
CA TYR A 70 23.04 -3.79 -57.00
C TYR A 70 23.55 -4.54 -58.23
#